data_AF-A0A1U7MQ87-F1
#
_entry.id   AF-A0A1U7MQ87-F1
#
_cell.length_a   1.000
_cell.length_b   1.000
_cell.length_c   1.000
_cell.angle_alpha   90.00
_cell.angle_beta   90.00
_cell.angle_gamma   90.00
#
_symmetry.space_group_name_H-M   'P 1'
#
loop_
_entity.id
_entity.type
_entity.pdbx_description
1 polymer ?
#
loop_
_entity_poly.entity_id
_entity_poly.type
_entity_poly.pdbx_seq_one_letter_code
_entity_poly.pdbx_strand_id
1 'polypeptide(L)'
;MLRPLSGKPIDRRDGYRMVQRIAKSARIPRHINPHSLRHAAITNALDAGVPLRDAQILARHADPRTTEHYDRASGNLDRHGVRFLTAYVAGV
;
A
#
# COMPACT_ATOMS: atom_id res chain seq x y z
N MET A 1 -1.30 2.41 19.31
CA MET A 1 -2.44 3.35 19.16
C MET A 1 -1.90 4.77 19.08
N LEU A 2 -2.51 5.64 18.28
CA LEU A 2 -2.15 7.07 18.28
C LEU A 2 -2.58 7.68 19.62
N ARG A 3 -1.64 8.28 20.34
CA ARG A 3 -1.88 8.91 21.64
C ARG A 3 -1.62 10.41 21.51
N PRO A 4 -2.64 11.27 21.55
CA PRO A 4 -2.44 12.71 21.47
C PRO A 4 -1.92 13.25 22.81
N LEU A 5 -1.23 14.38 22.74
CA LEU A 5 -0.72 15.08 23.93
C LEU A 5 -1.84 15.56 24.87
N SER A 6 -3.05 15.74 24.35
CA SER A 6 -4.23 16.11 25.14
C SER A 6 -4.76 14.98 26.03
N GLY A 7 -4.25 13.75 25.88
CA GLY A 7 -4.72 12.56 26.61
C GLY A 7 -6.10 12.05 26.21
N LYS A 8 -6.84 12.77 25.37
CA LYS A 8 -8.17 12.36 24.87
C LYS A 8 -8.03 11.31 23.75
N PRO A 9 -8.95 10.35 23.60
CA PRO A 9 -8.92 9.43 22.46
C PRO A 9 -9.00 10.18 21.12
N ILE A 10 -8.27 9.70 20.12
CA ILE A 10 -8.39 10.17 18.73
C ILE A 10 -9.52 9.42 18.05
N ASP A 11 -10.45 10.15 17.44
CA ASP A 11 -11.50 9.54 16.62
C ASP A 11 -11.11 9.47 15.13
N ARG A 12 -11.98 8.86 14.31
CA ARG A 12 -11.77 8.75 12.85
C ARG A 12 -11.70 10.12 12.16
N ARG A 13 -12.46 11.11 12.62
CA ARG A 13 -12.52 12.46 12.05
C ARG A 13 -11.23 13.22 12.37
N ASP A 14 -10.65 13.00 13.54
CA ASP A 14 -9.35 13.56 13.91
C ASP A 14 -8.25 13.04 12.99
N GLY A 15 -8.20 11.73 12.74
CA GLY A 15 -7.28 11.16 11.76
C GLY A 15 -7.45 11.77 10.36
N TYR A 16 -8.70 11.97 9.92
CA TYR A 16 -8.98 12.65 8.65
C TYR A 16 -8.45 14.09 8.64
N ARG A 17 -8.77 14.89 9.67
CA ARG A 17 -8.32 16.29 9.79
C ARG A 17 -6.80 16.40 9.85
N MET A 18 -6.12 15.46 10.52
CA MET A 18 -4.66 15.40 10.57
C MET A 18 -4.06 15.24 9.17
N VAL A 19 -4.56 14.29 8.38
CA VAL A 19 -4.10 14.09 7.00
C VAL A 19 -4.36 15.32 6.14
N GLN A 20 -5.55 15.91 6.21
CA GLN A 20 -5.89 17.12 5.46
C GLN A 20 -4.97 18.30 5.80
N ARG A 21 -4.66 18.50 7.09
CA ARG A 21 -3.73 19.53 7.54
C ARG A 21 -2.32 19.32 6.97
N ILE A 22 -1.82 18.09 7.03
CA ILE A 22 -0.51 17.73 6.48
C ILE A 22 -0.49 17.95 4.96
N ALA A 23 -1.54 17.51 4.25
CA ALA A 23 -1.67 17.69 2.79
C ALA A 23 -1.62 19.16 2.39
N LYS A 24 -2.35 20.01 3.11
CA LYS A 24 -2.37 21.46 2.90
C LYS A 24 -0.99 22.07 3.12
N SER A 25 -0.32 21.74 4.23
CA SER A 25 1.03 22.23 4.53
C SER A 25 2.07 21.77 3.50
N ALA A 26 1.93 20.55 3.00
CA ALA A 26 2.79 19.99 1.95
C ALA A 26 2.44 20.49 0.54
N ARG A 27 1.43 21.37 0.40
CA ARG A 27 0.95 21.90 -0.89
C ARG A 27 0.57 20.80 -1.90
N ILE A 28 0.00 19.70 -1.41
CA ILE A 28 -0.47 18.62 -2.28
C ILE A 28 -1.77 19.10 -2.97
N PRO A 29 -1.80 19.19 -4.31
CA PRO A 29 -2.94 19.77 -5.03
C PRO A 29 -4.15 18.82 -5.09
N ARG A 30 -3.94 17.53 -4.77
CA ARG A 30 -5.00 16.52 -4.78
C ARG A 30 -5.64 16.38 -3.41
N HIS A 31 -6.93 16.06 -3.40
CA HIS A 31 -7.63 15.71 -2.18
C HIS A 31 -7.18 14.33 -1.68
N ILE A 32 -6.35 14.30 -0.65
CA ILE A 32 -5.86 13.08 -0.02
C ILE A 32 -6.45 12.88 1.37
N ASN A 33 -6.73 11.63 1.71
CA ASN A 33 -7.29 11.24 3.01
C ASN A 33 -6.66 9.93 3.49
N PRO A 34 -6.95 9.44 4.71
CA PRO A 34 -6.36 8.19 5.21
C PRO A 34 -6.56 6.98 4.29
N HIS A 35 -7.69 6.91 3.58
CA HIS A 35 -7.94 5.85 2.61
C HIS A 35 -7.03 5.99 1.39
N SER A 36 -6.89 7.19 0.82
CA SER A 36 -5.94 7.46 -0.29
C SER A 36 -4.49 7.10 0.07
N LEU A 37 -4.07 7.37 1.31
CA LEU A 37 -2.73 7.00 1.78
C LEU A 37 -2.55 5.48 1.86
N ARG A 38 -3.58 4.76 2.31
CA ARG A 38 -3.58 3.29 2.33
C ARG A 38 -3.52 2.71 0.92
N HIS A 39 -4.29 3.26 -0.02
CA HIS A 39 -4.22 2.90 -1.44
C HIS A 39 -2.78 3.02 -1.99
N ALA A 40 -2.16 4.18 -1.74
CA ALA A 40 -0.78 4.43 -2.14
C ALA A 40 0.21 3.47 -1.47
N ALA A 41 0.03 3.16 -0.19
CA ALA A 41 0.90 2.22 0.51
C ALA A 41 0.87 0.80 -0.09
N ILE A 42 -0.32 0.27 -0.40
CA ILE A 42 -0.46 -1.06 -1.02
C ILE A 42 0.17 -1.06 -2.41
N THR A 43 -0.16 -0.05 -3.20
CA THR A 43 0.36 0.14 -4.55
C THR A 43 1.89 0.19 -4.57
N ASN A 44 2.49 1.02 -3.70
CA ASN A 44 3.93 1.18 -3.63
C ASN A 44 4.63 -0.10 -3.14
N ALA A 45 4.01 -0.86 -2.24
CA ALA A 45 4.57 -2.14 -1.79
C ALA A 45 4.67 -3.14 -2.96
N LEU A 46 3.61 -3.27 -3.75
CA LEU A 46 3.59 -4.16 -4.91
C LEU A 46 4.56 -3.70 -6.00
N ASP A 47 4.60 -2.40 -6.30
CA ASP A 47 5.57 -1.80 -7.22
C ASP A 47 7.02 -2.09 -6.77
N ALA A 48 7.31 -2.01 -5.47
CA ALA A 48 8.61 -2.34 -4.89
C ALA A 48 8.93 -3.85 -4.89
N GLY A 49 7.99 -4.71 -5.29
CA GLY A 49 8.18 -6.15 -5.37
C GLY A 49 7.89 -6.94 -4.10
N VAL A 50 7.20 -6.32 -3.15
CA VAL A 50 6.63 -7.04 -2.02
C VAL A 50 5.65 -8.10 -2.55
N PRO A 51 5.74 -9.36 -2.11
CA PRO A 51 4.80 -10.40 -2.52
C PRO A 51 3.35 -10.01 -2.23
N LEU A 52 2.42 -10.42 -3.09
CA LEU A 52 0.99 -10.10 -2.97
C LEU A 52 0.43 -10.44 -1.58
N ARG A 53 0.86 -11.57 -1.00
CA ARG A 53 0.42 -12.01 0.33
C ARG A 53 0.87 -11.05 1.44
N ASP A 54 2.10 -10.54 1.36
CA ASP A 54 2.62 -9.61 2.35
C ASP A 54 1.97 -8.23 2.21
N ALA A 55 1.72 -7.79 0.98
CA ALA A 55 0.92 -6.60 0.71
C ALA A 55 -0.53 -6.74 1.23
N GLN A 56 -1.12 -7.93 1.11
CA GLN A 56 -2.44 -8.25 1.68
C GLN A 56 -2.44 -8.15 3.20
N ILE A 57 -1.40 -8.63 3.88
CA ILE A 57 -1.24 -8.55 5.34
C ILE A 57 -1.05 -7.10 5.78
N LEU A 58 -0.22 -6.32 5.07
CA LEU A 58 -0.06 -4.88 5.27
C LEU A 58 -1.41 -4.18 5.17
N ALA A 59 -2.20 -4.55 4.16
CA ALA A 59 -3.53 -4.05 3.98
C ALA A 59 -4.48 -4.59 5.07
N ARG A 60 -4.29 -5.76 5.67
CA ARG A 60 -5.35 -6.44 6.45
C ARG A 60 -6.60 -6.72 5.61
N HIS A 61 -6.40 -7.08 4.34
CA HIS A 61 -7.49 -7.51 3.47
C HIS A 61 -7.83 -8.97 3.72
N ALA A 62 -9.11 -9.25 3.97
CA ALA A 62 -9.58 -10.63 4.14
C ALA A 62 -9.51 -11.42 2.84
N ASP A 63 -9.84 -10.77 1.71
CA ASP A 63 -9.88 -11.38 0.38
C ASP A 63 -8.67 -10.93 -0.47
N PRO A 64 -7.85 -11.85 -0.99
CA PRO A 64 -6.73 -11.53 -1.88
C PRO A 64 -7.13 -10.67 -3.09
N ARG A 65 -8.34 -10.86 -3.63
CA ARG A 65 -8.86 -10.12 -4.80
C ARG A 65 -8.93 -8.61 -4.55
N THR A 66 -9.17 -8.20 -3.30
CA THR A 66 -9.14 -6.77 -2.94
C THR A 66 -7.73 -6.18 -2.98
N THR A 67 -6.68 -7.00 -2.89
CA THR A 67 -5.27 -6.58 -3.01
C THR A 67 -4.78 -6.68 -4.46
N GLU A 68 -5.24 -7.67 -5.22
CA GLU A 68 -4.90 -7.85 -6.64
C GLU A 68 -5.25 -6.64 -7.49
N HIS A 69 -6.30 -5.88 -7.14
CA HIS A 69 -6.66 -4.65 -7.86
C HIS A 69 -5.52 -3.60 -7.88
N TYR A 70 -4.58 -3.67 -6.93
CA TYR A 70 -3.41 -2.79 -6.87
C TYR A 70 -2.18 -3.34 -7.60
N ASP A 71 -2.19 -4.61 -8.00
CA ASP A 71 -1.08 -5.20 -8.70
C ASP A 71 -1.06 -4.77 -10.17
N ARG A 72 -0.37 -3.66 -10.42
CA ARG A 72 -0.13 -3.16 -11.77
C ARG A 72 0.95 -3.95 -12.52
N ALA A 73 1.66 -4.85 -11.85
CA ALA A 73 2.73 -5.66 -12.44
C ALA A 73 2.24 -6.97 -13.05
N SER A 74 0.94 -7.30 -12.96
CA SER A 74 0.35 -8.49 -13.60
C SER A 74 0.55 -8.55 -15.12
N GLY A 75 0.92 -7.45 -15.79
CA GLY A 75 1.33 -7.43 -17.20
C GLY A 75 2.85 -7.41 -17.45
N ASN A 76 3.68 -7.46 -16.41
CA ASN A 76 5.13 -7.24 -16.49
C ASN A 76 5.88 -8.58 -16.60
N LEU A 77 6.38 -8.88 -17.80
CA LEU A 77 7.01 -10.16 -18.17
C LEU A 77 8.32 -10.46 -17.42
N ASP A 78 8.88 -9.47 -16.73
CA ASP A 78 10.13 -9.61 -16.00
C ASP A 78 10.04 -10.52 -14.77
N ARG A 79 8.83 -10.71 -14.23
CA ARG A 79 8.56 -11.63 -13.11
C ARG A 79 7.80 -12.89 -13.52
N HIS A 80 7.79 -13.23 -14.81
CA HIS A 80 7.11 -14.45 -15.25
C HIS A 80 7.80 -15.66 -14.59
N GLY A 81 7.03 -16.53 -13.94
CA GLY A 81 7.55 -17.72 -13.26
C GLY A 81 8.43 -18.60 -14.17
N VAL A 82 8.20 -18.52 -15.48
CA VAL A 82 9.04 -19.13 -16.51
C VAL A 82 10.49 -18.64 -16.45
N ARG A 83 10.76 -17.34 -16.29
CA ARG A 83 12.14 -16.82 -16.20
C ARG A 83 12.86 -17.30 -14.94
N PHE A 84 12.16 -17.35 -13.80
CA PHE A 84 12.70 -17.89 -12.56
C PHE A 84 13.01 -19.39 -12.68
N LEU A 85 12.09 -20.16 -13.27
CA LEU A 85 12.31 -21.58 -13.52
C LEU A 85 13.47 -21.80 -14.50
N THR A 86 13.57 -21.01 -15.56
CA THR A 86 14.70 -21.07 -16.51
C THR A 86 16.02 -20.80 -15.82
N ALA A 87 16.12 -19.77 -14.97
CA ALA A 87 17.35 -19.50 -14.20
C ALA A 87 17.71 -20.68 -13.28
N TYR A 88 16.72 -21.18 -12.52
CA TYR A 88 16.91 -22.30 -11.61
C TYR A 88 17.33 -23.60 -12.32
N VAL A 89 16.68 -23.94 -13.43
CA VAL A 89 16.98 -25.14 -14.22
C VAL A 89 18.29 -24.98 -15.01
N ALA A 90 18.65 -23.76 -15.42
CA ALA A 90 19.93 -23.47 -16.08
C ALA A 90 21.13 -23.49 -15.12
N GLY A 91 20.91 -23.64 -13.81
CA GLY A 91 21.98 -23.82 -12.82
C GLY A 91 22.82 -22.57 -12.56
N VAL A 92 22.27 -21.38 -12.83
CA VAL A 92 22.87 -20.06 -12.50
C VAL A 92 22.21 -19.44 -11.28
#